data_AF-A0A291GEQ9-F1
#
_entry.id   AF-A0A291GEQ9-F1
#
_cell.length_a   1.000
_cell.length_b   1.000
_cell.length_c   1.000
_cell.angle_alpha   90.00
_cell.angle_beta   90.00
_cell.angle_gamma   90.00
#
_symmetry.space_group_name_H-M   'P 1'
#
loop_
_entity.id
_entity.type
_entity.pdbx_description
1 polymer ?
#
loop_
_entity_poly.entity_id
_entity_poly.type
_entity_poly.pdbx_seq_one_letter_code
_entity_poly.pdbx_strand_id
1 'polypeptide(L)'
;MTDQQPMNRRHPLRDSRVDQETARHIPDTPQTRSPSYPLAFTDVDFMLRDDLRPVRLQLELLKPDLMMQEFGVESTIVMFGGARIPSPDKKHTAKTETLAELSKYYDEAREFARIMTARNNGHRENVIVTGGGPGVMEAGNRGAQDAGGLSIGLNIVLPHEQAPNEYVTPELCFNFHYFAIRKMHFLMRAKAIVVFPGGFGTLDEMFESLTLIQTGRMNRVPFLLFGKAFWEKIINWEALADAGTIAHKDLELFKFVETAEEAVKAIDDWPSAGPRQSLEGR
;
A
#
# COMPACT_ATOMS: atom_id res chain seq x y z
N MET A 1 -25.31 -11.30 -13.42
CA MET A 1 -26.38 -12.03 -12.68
C MET A 1 -25.71 -12.76 -11.52
N THR A 2 -25.64 -12.09 -10.38
CA THR A 2 -25.34 -12.73 -9.09
C THR A 2 -26.45 -12.26 -8.18
N ASP A 3 -27.48 -13.08 -8.12
CA ASP A 3 -28.64 -12.92 -7.27
C ASP A 3 -28.18 -13.18 -5.83
N GLN A 4 -27.73 -12.11 -5.15
CA GLN A 4 -27.44 -12.20 -3.71
C GLN A 4 -28.77 -12.23 -2.97
N GLN A 5 -29.25 -13.44 -2.66
CA GLN A 5 -30.30 -13.63 -1.67
C GLN A 5 -29.93 -12.83 -0.40
N PRO A 6 -30.86 -12.04 0.16
CA PRO A 6 -30.56 -11.28 1.37
C PRO A 6 -30.29 -12.26 2.50
N MET A 7 -29.06 -12.22 3.04
CA MET A 7 -28.70 -12.95 4.25
C MET A 7 -29.74 -12.65 5.33
N ASN A 8 -30.37 -13.71 5.83
CA ASN A 8 -31.41 -13.68 6.86
C ASN A 8 -30.81 -13.10 8.17
N ARG A 9 -30.81 -11.76 8.31
CA ARG A 9 -30.29 -11.06 9.48
C ARG A 9 -31.29 -11.19 10.63
N ARG A 10 -30.87 -11.82 11.72
CA ARG A 10 -31.61 -11.95 13.00
C ARG A 10 -31.80 -10.62 13.78
N HIS A 11 -31.55 -9.47 13.16
CA HIS A 11 -31.52 -8.19 13.87
C HIS A 11 -32.94 -7.60 14.01
N PRO A 12 -33.36 -7.14 15.21
CA PRO A 12 -34.73 -6.68 15.44
C PRO A 12 -35.05 -5.31 14.80
N LEU A 13 -34.03 -4.51 14.46
CA LEU A 13 -34.20 -3.22 13.76
C LEU A 13 -34.09 -3.38 12.25
N ARG A 14 -34.83 -2.52 11.52
CA ARG A 14 -34.87 -2.45 10.05
C ARG A 14 -33.49 -2.16 9.44
N ASP A 15 -33.25 -2.66 8.22
CA ASP A 15 -31.98 -2.47 7.50
C ASP A 15 -31.89 -1.08 6.84
N SER A 16 -30.74 -0.42 6.98
CA SER A 16 -30.49 0.93 6.47
C SER A 16 -30.69 1.06 4.95
N ARG A 17 -30.48 -0.02 4.16
CA ARG A 17 -30.72 -0.01 2.71
C ARG A 17 -32.21 0.17 2.39
N VAL A 18 -33.07 -0.45 3.19
CA VAL A 18 -34.52 -0.37 3.00
C VAL A 18 -35.01 1.06 3.31
N ASP A 19 -34.45 1.70 4.33
CA ASP A 19 -34.78 3.10 4.65
C ASP A 19 -34.23 4.07 3.61
N GLN A 20 -33.02 3.83 3.07
CA GLN A 20 -32.47 4.61 1.94
C GLN A 20 -33.38 4.54 0.71
N GLU A 21 -33.87 3.34 0.34
CA GLU A 21 -34.80 3.19 -0.77
C GLU A 21 -36.14 3.85 -0.49
N THR A 22 -36.69 3.66 0.72
CA THR A 22 -37.98 4.27 1.12
C THR A 22 -37.91 5.80 1.02
N ALA A 23 -36.80 6.40 1.48
CA ALA A 23 -36.60 7.85 1.44
C ALA A 23 -36.54 8.44 0.03
N ARG A 24 -36.31 7.63 -1.02
CA ARG A 24 -36.31 8.09 -2.43
C ARG A 24 -37.71 8.24 -3.03
N HIS A 25 -38.74 7.66 -2.41
CA HIS A 25 -40.10 7.56 -2.97
C HIS A 25 -41.13 8.43 -2.25
N ILE A 26 -40.68 9.35 -1.41
CA ILE A 26 -41.52 10.31 -0.67
C ILE A 26 -42.05 11.44 -1.58
N PRO A 27 -43.21 12.04 -1.25
CA PRO A 27 -43.71 13.22 -1.95
C PRO A 27 -42.74 14.39 -1.90
N ASP A 28 -42.65 15.12 -3.00
CA ASP A 28 -41.81 16.31 -3.10
C ASP A 28 -42.48 17.53 -2.43
N THR A 29 -41.87 18.02 -1.37
CA THR A 29 -42.35 19.13 -0.53
C THR A 29 -41.19 20.09 -0.20
N PRO A 30 -41.47 21.33 0.23
CA PRO A 30 -40.42 22.23 0.70
C PRO A 30 -39.51 21.62 1.79
N GLN A 31 -40.06 20.77 2.66
CA GLN A 31 -39.33 20.10 3.73
C GLN A 31 -38.42 19.00 3.19
N THR A 32 -38.88 18.19 2.24
CA THR A 32 -38.08 17.09 1.68
C THR A 32 -36.95 17.56 0.77
N ARG A 33 -37.00 18.81 0.28
CA ARG A 33 -35.91 19.48 -0.44
C ARG A 33 -34.90 20.17 0.48
N SER A 34 -35.19 20.28 1.78
CA SER A 34 -34.30 20.95 2.74
C SER A 34 -33.00 20.15 2.91
N PRO A 35 -31.83 20.80 3.01
CA PRO A 35 -30.56 20.11 3.33
C PRO A 35 -30.57 19.33 4.65
N SER A 36 -31.51 19.61 5.55
CA SER A 36 -31.65 18.90 6.83
C SER A 36 -32.42 17.59 6.74
N TYR A 37 -33.02 17.29 5.59
CA TYR A 37 -33.95 16.17 5.43
C TYR A 37 -33.30 14.83 5.01
N PRO A 38 -32.29 14.79 4.11
CA PRO A 38 -31.67 13.53 3.71
C PRO A 38 -31.15 12.71 4.89
N LEU A 39 -31.18 11.38 4.75
CA LEU A 39 -30.57 10.49 5.73
C LEU A 39 -29.05 10.75 5.78
N ALA A 40 -28.51 11.00 6.97
CA ALA A 40 -27.12 11.44 7.16
C ALA A 40 -26.08 10.54 6.49
N PHE A 41 -26.27 9.21 6.47
CA PHE A 41 -25.33 8.25 5.86
C PHE A 41 -25.42 8.20 4.32
N THR A 42 -26.39 8.89 3.73
CA THR A 42 -26.57 9.01 2.27
C THR A 42 -26.33 10.43 1.75
N ASP A 43 -26.19 11.38 2.68
CA ASP A 43 -26.01 12.80 2.39
C ASP A 43 -24.51 13.09 2.16
N VAL A 44 -24.15 13.27 0.89
CA VAL A 44 -22.76 13.55 0.50
C VAL A 44 -22.31 14.91 1.00
N ASP A 45 -23.17 15.93 0.96
CA ASP A 45 -22.80 17.28 1.38
C ASP A 45 -22.55 17.31 2.90
N PHE A 46 -23.37 16.63 3.68
CA PHE A 46 -23.15 16.43 5.11
C PHE A 46 -21.84 15.68 5.40
N MET A 47 -21.60 14.56 4.69
CA MET A 47 -20.39 13.75 4.85
C MET A 47 -19.11 14.51 4.47
N LEU A 48 -19.18 15.49 3.57
CA LEU A 48 -18.04 16.28 3.13
C LEU A 48 -17.69 17.46 4.05
N ARG A 49 -18.55 17.80 5.02
CA ARG A 49 -18.29 18.85 6.03
C ARG A 49 -17.02 18.55 6.84
N ASP A 50 -16.31 19.61 7.23
CA ASP A 50 -15.09 19.49 8.04
C ASP A 50 -15.31 18.76 9.36
N ASP A 51 -16.46 18.97 10.00
CA ASP A 51 -16.86 18.31 11.24
C ASP A 51 -16.87 16.77 11.12
N LEU A 52 -17.11 16.25 9.91
CA LEU A 52 -17.22 14.82 9.61
C LEU A 52 -15.90 14.22 9.13
N ARG A 53 -14.78 14.98 9.19
CA ARG A 53 -13.44 14.46 8.92
C ARG A 53 -13.10 13.20 9.74
N PRO A 54 -13.41 13.09 11.05
CA PRO A 54 -13.15 11.86 11.81
C PRO A 54 -13.90 10.64 11.26
N VAL A 55 -15.15 10.82 10.80
CA VAL A 55 -15.94 9.75 10.18
C VAL A 55 -15.32 9.31 8.86
N ARG A 56 -14.88 10.26 8.01
CA ARG A 56 -14.19 9.94 6.75
C ARG A 56 -12.86 9.21 6.98
N LEU A 57 -12.08 9.60 7.99
CA LEU A 57 -10.87 8.88 8.40
C LEU A 57 -11.19 7.44 8.83
N GLN A 58 -12.26 7.25 9.61
CA GLN A 58 -12.72 5.92 10.01
C GLN A 58 -13.14 5.07 8.81
N LEU A 59 -13.83 5.65 7.83
CA LEU A 59 -14.23 4.93 6.62
C LEU A 59 -13.02 4.50 5.77
N GLU A 60 -12.01 5.36 5.61
CA GLU A 60 -10.77 5.00 4.91
C GLU A 60 -9.92 3.98 5.66
N LEU A 61 -10.04 3.94 6.99
CA LEU A 61 -9.43 2.86 7.78
C LEU A 61 -10.17 1.53 7.55
N LEU A 62 -11.51 1.54 7.66
CA LEU A 62 -12.31 0.32 7.66
C LEU A 62 -12.49 -0.31 6.28
N LYS A 63 -12.76 0.48 5.24
CA LYS A 63 -13.13 -0.06 3.93
C LYS A 63 -12.06 -1.00 3.34
N PRO A 64 -10.78 -0.60 3.25
CA PRO A 64 -9.74 -1.50 2.74
C PRO A 64 -9.52 -2.70 3.68
N ASP A 65 -9.58 -2.48 4.99
CA ASP A 65 -9.39 -3.54 5.99
C ASP A 65 -10.42 -4.66 5.86
N LEU A 66 -11.70 -4.29 5.80
CA LEU A 66 -12.82 -5.22 5.67
C LEU A 66 -12.79 -5.96 4.34
N MET A 67 -12.54 -5.25 3.23
CA MET A 67 -12.47 -5.88 1.91
C MET A 67 -11.28 -6.84 1.79
N MET A 68 -10.11 -6.47 2.31
CA MET A 68 -8.97 -7.39 2.37
C MET A 68 -9.25 -8.62 3.25
N GLN A 69 -9.98 -8.47 4.35
CA GLN A 69 -10.41 -9.59 5.20
C GLN A 69 -11.40 -10.52 4.49
N GLU A 70 -12.37 -9.97 3.74
CA GLU A 70 -13.32 -10.75 2.93
C GLU A 70 -12.60 -11.59 1.85
N PHE A 71 -11.50 -11.07 1.30
CA PHE A 71 -10.62 -11.79 0.38
C PHE A 71 -9.63 -12.75 1.07
N GLY A 72 -9.60 -12.77 2.40
CA GLY A 72 -8.72 -13.64 3.18
C GLY A 72 -7.24 -13.23 3.15
N VAL A 73 -6.93 -11.95 2.93
CA VAL A 73 -5.55 -11.44 2.94
C VAL A 73 -5.05 -11.35 4.39
N GLU A 74 -4.10 -12.20 4.73
CA GLU A 74 -3.47 -12.33 6.04
C GLU A 74 -2.14 -11.57 6.13
N SER A 75 -1.36 -11.55 5.05
CA SER A 75 -0.10 -10.79 5.00
C SER A 75 0.24 -10.29 3.61
N THR A 76 1.08 -9.25 3.57
CA THR A 76 1.48 -8.57 2.33
C THR A 76 2.99 -8.46 2.19
N ILE A 77 3.45 -8.40 0.95
CA ILE A 77 4.80 -7.96 0.59
C ILE A 77 4.69 -6.56 0.01
N VAL A 78 5.21 -5.58 0.75
CA VAL A 78 5.12 -4.18 0.37
C VAL A 78 6.22 -3.85 -0.62
N MET A 79 5.83 -3.27 -1.76
CA MET A 79 6.78 -2.82 -2.79
C MET A 79 6.65 -1.32 -2.99
N PHE A 80 7.73 -0.59 -2.68
CA PHE A 80 7.88 0.82 -2.97
C PHE A 80 8.89 1.04 -4.10
N GLY A 81 8.69 2.08 -4.91
CA GLY A 81 9.64 2.45 -5.95
C GLY A 81 9.17 3.56 -6.87
N GLY A 82 10.04 3.97 -7.79
CA GLY A 82 9.78 5.08 -8.70
C GLY A 82 8.63 4.82 -9.67
N ALA A 83 7.59 5.65 -9.60
CA ALA A 83 6.47 5.66 -10.57
C ALA A 83 6.90 6.04 -12.00
N ARG A 84 8.12 6.57 -12.18
CA ARG A 84 8.64 7.07 -13.46
C ARG A 84 9.59 6.11 -14.15
N ILE A 85 9.94 4.98 -13.52
CA ILE A 85 10.85 3.99 -14.11
C ILE A 85 10.08 3.29 -15.23
N PRO A 86 10.49 3.40 -16.50
CA PRO A 86 9.78 2.76 -17.59
C PRO A 86 10.09 1.27 -17.63
N SER A 87 9.15 0.48 -18.15
CA SER A 87 9.43 -0.91 -18.53
C SER A 87 10.57 -0.97 -19.56
N PRO A 88 11.30 -2.09 -19.66
CA PRO A 88 12.45 -2.21 -20.57
C PRO A 88 12.11 -1.87 -22.03
N ASP A 89 10.96 -2.32 -22.53
CA ASP A 89 10.49 -2.01 -23.89
C ASP A 89 10.26 -0.51 -24.12
N LYS A 90 9.93 0.22 -23.04
CA LYS A 90 9.72 1.67 -23.03
C LYS A 90 10.93 2.44 -22.53
N LYS A 91 12.11 1.82 -22.37
CA LYS A 91 13.34 2.47 -21.88
C LYS A 91 13.68 3.75 -22.64
N HIS A 92 13.44 3.77 -23.94
CA HIS A 92 13.66 4.92 -24.83
C HIS A 92 12.79 6.15 -24.50
N THR A 93 11.71 5.98 -23.73
CA THR A 93 10.82 7.08 -23.29
C THR A 93 11.30 7.76 -22.00
N ALA A 94 12.36 7.26 -21.37
CA ALA A 94 12.91 7.83 -20.15
C ALA A 94 13.37 9.27 -20.37
N LYS A 95 13.07 10.15 -19.41
CA LYS A 95 13.44 11.57 -19.47
C LYS A 95 14.94 11.83 -19.38
N THR A 96 15.70 10.89 -18.82
CA THR A 96 17.15 10.99 -18.65
C THR A 96 17.79 9.62 -18.85
N GLU A 97 19.07 9.59 -19.19
CA GLU A 97 19.85 8.35 -19.32
C GLU A 97 19.87 7.57 -18.00
N THR A 98 20.10 8.26 -16.87
CA THR A 98 20.06 7.63 -15.54
C THR A 98 18.69 6.98 -15.26
N LEU A 99 17.59 7.60 -15.65
CA LEU A 99 16.26 7.00 -15.48
C LEU A 99 16.07 5.78 -16.40
N ALA A 100 16.64 5.82 -17.61
CA ALA A 100 16.63 4.69 -18.53
C ALA A 100 17.42 3.50 -17.97
N GLU A 101 18.53 3.74 -17.30
CA GLU A 101 19.33 2.70 -16.63
C GLU A 101 18.56 2.02 -15.50
N LEU A 102 17.70 2.75 -14.80
CA LEU A 102 16.83 2.19 -13.75
C LEU A 102 15.76 1.24 -14.29
N SER A 103 15.50 1.18 -15.61
CA SER A 103 14.52 0.25 -16.19
C SER A 103 14.80 -1.22 -15.86
N LYS A 104 16.05 -1.60 -15.57
CA LYS A 104 16.37 -2.96 -15.10
C LYS A 104 15.62 -3.34 -13.82
N TYR A 105 15.34 -2.37 -12.94
CA TYR A 105 14.61 -2.61 -11.71
C TYR A 105 13.12 -2.87 -11.94
N TYR A 106 12.58 -2.55 -13.12
CA TYR A 106 11.23 -2.99 -13.48
C TYR A 106 11.19 -4.52 -13.59
N ASP A 107 12.15 -5.14 -14.26
CA ASP A 107 12.20 -6.60 -14.40
C ASP A 107 12.46 -7.29 -13.06
N GLU A 108 13.40 -6.75 -12.25
CA GLU A 108 13.66 -7.27 -10.91
C GLU A 108 12.43 -7.18 -9.99
N ALA A 109 11.68 -6.07 -10.06
CA ALA A 109 10.44 -5.91 -9.30
C ALA A 109 9.38 -6.92 -9.74
N ARG A 110 9.23 -7.12 -11.05
CA ARG A 110 8.29 -8.09 -11.62
C ARG A 110 8.66 -9.52 -11.23
N GLU A 111 9.92 -9.90 -11.36
CA GLU A 111 10.38 -11.24 -11.03
C GLU A 111 10.30 -11.52 -9.53
N PHE A 112 10.70 -10.58 -8.68
CA PHE A 112 10.54 -10.69 -7.24
C PHE A 112 9.08 -10.91 -6.84
N ALA A 113 8.16 -10.10 -7.38
CA ALA A 113 6.73 -10.25 -7.14
C ALA A 113 6.19 -11.61 -7.61
N ARG A 114 6.65 -12.10 -8.77
CA ARG A 114 6.29 -13.41 -9.31
C ARG A 114 6.74 -14.54 -8.39
N ILE A 115 7.99 -14.50 -7.91
CA ILE A 115 8.54 -15.51 -7.00
C ILE A 115 7.77 -15.50 -5.67
N MET A 116 7.59 -14.32 -5.06
CA MET A 116 6.87 -14.21 -3.78
C MET A 116 5.41 -14.69 -3.90
N THR A 117 4.76 -14.39 -5.01
CA THR A 117 3.39 -14.84 -5.29
C THR A 117 3.33 -16.35 -5.52
N ALA A 118 4.29 -16.95 -6.22
CA ALA A 118 4.35 -18.41 -6.41
C ALA A 118 4.56 -19.18 -5.10
N ARG A 119 5.12 -18.52 -4.07
CA ARG A 119 5.30 -19.09 -2.72
C ARG A 119 4.07 -18.90 -1.82
N ASN A 120 3.02 -18.22 -2.29
CA ASN A 120 1.81 -17.93 -1.55
C ASN A 120 0.95 -19.19 -1.37
N ASN A 121 0.56 -19.51 -0.13
CA ASN A 121 -0.34 -20.61 0.17
C ASN A 121 -1.82 -20.21 -0.06
N GLY A 122 -2.31 -20.36 -1.29
CA GLY A 122 -3.73 -20.17 -1.61
C GLY A 122 -4.21 -18.71 -1.60
N HIS A 123 -3.33 -17.77 -1.97
CA HIS A 123 -3.60 -16.33 -2.12
C HIS A 123 -3.83 -15.54 -0.82
N ARG A 124 -3.51 -16.11 0.35
CA ARG A 124 -3.78 -15.49 1.66
C ARG A 124 -2.56 -14.77 2.25
N GLU A 125 -1.35 -15.27 2.02
CA GLU A 125 -0.12 -14.73 2.60
C GLU A 125 0.81 -14.14 1.55
N ASN A 126 1.67 -13.18 1.89
CA ASN A 126 2.62 -12.59 0.95
C ASN A 126 1.95 -11.97 -0.31
N VAL A 127 0.72 -11.47 -0.18
CA VAL A 127 0.04 -10.80 -1.29
C VAL A 127 0.79 -9.52 -1.64
N ILE A 128 1.09 -9.32 -2.92
CA ILE A 128 1.83 -8.13 -3.35
C ILE A 128 0.97 -6.89 -3.14
N VAL A 129 1.50 -5.88 -2.46
CA VAL A 129 0.85 -4.58 -2.27
C VAL A 129 1.74 -3.45 -2.76
N THR A 130 1.16 -2.58 -3.59
CA THR A 130 1.85 -1.42 -4.16
C THR A 130 0.95 -0.18 -4.06
N GLY A 131 1.48 0.98 -4.47
CA GLY A 131 0.68 2.19 -4.59
C GLY A 131 -0.28 2.24 -5.79
N GLY A 132 -0.32 1.19 -6.63
CA GLY A 132 -1.23 1.08 -7.77
C GLY A 132 -0.87 1.93 -9.00
N GLY A 133 0.20 2.72 -8.94
CA GLY A 133 0.66 3.54 -10.07
C GLY A 133 1.51 2.79 -11.11
N PRO A 134 2.06 3.51 -12.09
CA PRO A 134 2.98 2.97 -13.09
C PRO A 134 4.38 2.63 -12.52
N GLY A 135 5.27 2.13 -13.37
CA GLY A 135 6.68 1.88 -13.05
C GLY A 135 6.86 0.67 -12.13
N VAL A 136 7.64 0.82 -11.05
CA VAL A 136 7.91 -0.32 -10.13
C VAL A 136 6.62 -0.88 -9.52
N MET A 137 5.64 -0.02 -9.23
CA MET A 137 4.35 -0.45 -8.68
C MET A 137 3.62 -1.36 -9.67
N GLU A 138 3.53 -0.93 -10.93
CA GLU A 138 2.98 -1.74 -12.03
C GLU A 138 3.75 -3.05 -12.21
N ALA A 139 5.09 -3.02 -12.19
CA ALA A 139 5.92 -4.21 -12.29
C ALA A 139 5.59 -5.25 -11.20
N GLY A 140 5.44 -4.79 -9.95
CA GLY A 140 5.06 -5.65 -8.82
C GLY A 140 3.67 -6.25 -9.00
N ASN A 141 2.67 -5.44 -9.34
CA ASN A 141 1.31 -5.94 -9.60
C ASN A 141 1.28 -6.94 -10.77
N ARG A 142 2.02 -6.64 -11.84
CA ARG A 142 2.14 -7.52 -13.02
C ARG A 142 2.82 -8.84 -12.68
N GLY A 143 3.91 -8.82 -11.91
CA GLY A 143 4.60 -10.05 -11.49
C GLY A 143 3.71 -10.98 -10.68
N ALA A 144 2.86 -10.43 -9.81
CA ALA A 144 1.85 -11.21 -9.11
C ALA A 144 0.83 -11.83 -10.07
N GLN A 145 0.34 -11.05 -11.04
CA GLN A 145 -0.59 -11.55 -12.06
C GLN A 145 0.05 -12.63 -12.94
N ASP A 146 1.32 -12.49 -13.32
CA ASP A 146 2.04 -13.51 -14.11
C ASP A 146 2.12 -14.86 -13.39
N ALA A 147 2.13 -14.85 -12.05
CA ALA A 147 2.07 -16.04 -11.21
C ALA A 147 0.63 -16.52 -10.92
N GLY A 148 -0.38 -15.87 -11.50
CA GLY A 148 -1.80 -16.18 -11.28
C GLY A 148 -2.32 -15.78 -9.90
N GLY A 149 -1.62 -14.89 -9.18
CA GLY A 149 -2.01 -14.46 -7.84
C GLY A 149 -2.75 -13.12 -7.78
N LEU A 150 -3.19 -12.79 -6.57
CA LEU A 150 -3.83 -11.51 -6.25
C LEU A 150 -2.77 -10.42 -6.05
N SER A 151 -3.13 -9.18 -6.37
CA SER A 151 -2.30 -8.01 -6.05
C SER A 151 -3.16 -6.81 -5.65
N ILE A 152 -2.66 -6.05 -4.68
CA ILE A 152 -3.36 -4.93 -4.06
C ILE A 152 -2.79 -3.62 -4.60
N GLY A 153 -3.68 -2.67 -4.92
CA GLY A 153 -3.34 -1.30 -5.28
C GLY A 153 -3.91 -0.32 -4.28
N LEU A 154 -3.05 0.32 -3.49
CA LEU A 154 -3.43 1.40 -2.58
C LEU A 154 -3.19 2.74 -3.29
N ASN A 155 -4.14 3.21 -4.09
CA ASN A 155 -4.03 4.46 -4.86
C ASN A 155 -4.31 5.68 -3.97
N ILE A 156 -3.99 6.89 -4.47
CA ILE A 156 -4.35 8.13 -3.78
C ILE A 156 -4.78 9.19 -4.78
N VAL A 157 -5.77 9.99 -4.40
CA VAL A 157 -6.24 11.11 -5.21
C VAL A 157 -5.14 12.17 -5.31
N LEU A 158 -4.71 12.48 -6.54
CA LEU A 158 -3.74 13.52 -6.86
C LEU A 158 -4.32 14.49 -7.91
N PRO A 159 -3.84 15.75 -8.01
CA PRO A 159 -4.35 16.73 -8.97
C PRO A 159 -4.26 16.32 -10.44
N HIS A 160 -3.32 15.44 -10.77
CA HIS A 160 -3.24 14.79 -12.07
C HIS A 160 -3.48 13.31 -11.86
N GLU A 161 -4.71 12.88 -12.13
CA GLU A 161 -5.18 11.53 -11.84
C GLU A 161 -4.46 10.54 -12.76
N GLN A 162 -3.81 9.54 -12.14
CA GLN A 162 -3.33 8.36 -12.84
C GLN A 162 -4.34 7.27 -12.57
N ALA A 163 -4.93 6.70 -13.63
CA ALA A 163 -5.69 5.47 -13.48
C ALA A 163 -4.79 4.41 -12.81
N PRO A 164 -5.32 3.62 -11.88
CA PRO A 164 -4.59 2.48 -11.34
C PRO A 164 -4.10 1.59 -12.48
N ASN A 165 -2.93 0.99 -12.33
CA ASN A 165 -2.42 0.06 -13.34
C ASN A 165 -3.35 -1.16 -13.48
N GLU A 166 -3.43 -1.71 -14.70
CA GLU A 166 -4.38 -2.77 -15.07
C GLU A 166 -4.06 -4.15 -14.46
N TYR A 167 -2.94 -4.27 -13.75
CA TYR A 167 -2.49 -5.52 -13.13
C TYR A 167 -2.94 -5.66 -11.66
N VAL A 168 -3.49 -4.60 -11.07
CA VAL A 168 -4.13 -4.65 -9.76
C VAL A 168 -5.38 -5.51 -9.85
N THR A 169 -5.61 -6.39 -8.87
CA THR A 169 -6.87 -7.13 -8.77
C THR A 169 -8.03 -6.13 -8.60
N PRO A 170 -9.06 -6.12 -9.47
CA PRO A 170 -10.10 -5.09 -9.47
C PRO A 170 -10.77 -4.87 -8.10
N GLU A 171 -11.04 -5.95 -7.36
CA GLU A 171 -11.69 -5.92 -6.05
C GLU A 171 -10.75 -5.50 -4.91
N LEU A 172 -9.43 -5.46 -5.15
CA LEU A 172 -8.40 -5.02 -4.21
C LEU A 172 -7.72 -3.71 -4.66
N CYS A 173 -8.45 -2.91 -5.43
CA CYS A 173 -8.05 -1.58 -5.88
C CYS A 173 -8.72 -0.50 -5.02
N PHE A 174 -7.96 0.08 -4.12
CA PHE A 174 -8.43 1.09 -3.16
C PHE A 174 -7.96 2.48 -3.57
N ASN A 175 -8.77 3.50 -3.31
CA ASN A 175 -8.42 4.89 -3.57
C ASN A 175 -8.58 5.70 -2.29
N PHE A 176 -7.49 6.30 -1.83
CA PHE A 176 -7.42 7.04 -0.58
C PHE A 176 -7.47 8.55 -0.84
N HIS A 177 -7.92 9.30 0.16
CA HIS A 177 -7.76 10.74 0.22
C HIS A 177 -6.69 11.12 1.25
N TYR A 178 -6.61 10.42 2.38
CA TYR A 178 -5.63 10.72 3.43
C TYR A 178 -4.35 9.87 3.29
N PHE A 179 -3.21 10.53 3.06
CA PHE A 179 -1.90 9.87 3.02
C PHE A 179 -1.63 9.01 4.26
N ALA A 180 -1.88 9.53 5.46
CA ALA A 180 -1.57 8.82 6.70
C ALA A 180 -2.29 7.46 6.81
N ILE A 181 -3.56 7.39 6.39
CA ILE A 181 -4.33 6.14 6.43
C ILE A 181 -3.83 5.16 5.38
N ARG A 182 -3.51 5.65 4.17
CA ARG A 182 -2.89 4.85 3.12
C ARG A 182 -1.57 4.22 3.57
N LYS A 183 -0.70 5.01 4.21
CA LYS A 183 0.58 4.53 4.76
C LYS A 183 0.39 3.45 5.82
N MET A 184 -0.59 3.66 6.70
CA MET A 184 -0.93 2.66 7.71
C MET A 184 -1.33 1.31 7.07
N HIS A 185 -2.13 1.34 6.00
CA HIS A 185 -2.54 0.13 5.28
C HIS A 185 -1.40 -0.62 4.58
N PHE A 186 -0.34 0.06 4.15
CA PHE A 186 0.87 -0.63 3.67
C PHE A 186 1.47 -1.50 4.79
N LEU A 187 1.51 -0.98 6.01
CA LEU A 187 2.31 -1.57 7.09
C LEU A 187 1.54 -2.53 7.99
N MET A 188 0.22 -2.38 8.13
CA MET A 188 -0.63 -3.21 9.01
C MET A 188 -0.51 -4.72 8.77
N ARG A 189 -0.22 -5.13 7.52
CA ARG A 189 -0.11 -6.53 7.09
C ARG A 189 1.28 -6.90 6.56
N ALA A 190 2.22 -5.97 6.61
CA ALA A 190 3.53 -6.15 5.99
C ALA A 190 4.29 -7.30 6.66
N LYS A 191 4.68 -8.30 5.86
CA LYS A 191 5.58 -9.39 6.26
C LYS A 191 6.99 -9.19 5.71
N ALA A 192 7.14 -8.37 4.68
CA ALA A 192 8.39 -7.80 4.22
C ALA A 192 8.13 -6.46 3.51
N ILE A 193 9.14 -5.60 3.48
CA ILE A 193 9.14 -4.33 2.75
C ILE A 193 10.35 -4.32 1.82
N VAL A 194 10.10 -4.09 0.53
CA VAL A 194 11.16 -3.92 -0.47
C VAL A 194 11.04 -2.56 -1.13
N VAL A 195 12.18 -1.90 -1.29
CA VAL A 195 12.26 -0.52 -1.79
C VAL A 195 13.21 -0.48 -2.97
N PHE A 196 12.65 -0.18 -4.14
CA PHE A 196 13.39 0.05 -5.38
C PHE A 196 13.72 1.54 -5.53
N PRO A 197 14.68 1.89 -6.40
CA PRO A 197 15.03 3.29 -6.67
C PRO A 197 13.79 4.15 -6.98
N GLY A 198 13.75 5.35 -6.42
CA GLY A 198 12.57 6.20 -6.50
C GLY A 198 12.81 7.64 -6.07
N GLY A 199 11.72 8.41 -6.03
CA GLY A 199 11.74 9.82 -5.66
C GLY A 199 11.22 10.07 -4.24
N PHE A 200 10.66 11.26 -4.02
CA PHE A 200 10.16 11.66 -2.69
C PHE A 200 9.14 10.71 -2.08
N GLY A 201 8.16 10.21 -2.86
CA GLY A 201 7.18 9.26 -2.31
C GLY A 201 7.85 7.97 -1.81
N THR A 202 8.85 7.46 -2.53
CA THR A 202 9.60 6.27 -2.12
C THR A 202 10.45 6.53 -0.87
N LEU A 203 11.11 7.69 -0.81
CA LEU A 203 11.90 8.09 0.36
C LEU A 203 11.02 8.29 1.60
N ASP A 204 9.85 8.90 1.44
CA ASP A 204 8.86 9.15 2.49
C ASP A 204 8.40 7.84 3.14
N GLU A 205 7.98 6.86 2.32
CA GLU A 205 7.59 5.54 2.82
C GLU A 205 8.77 4.76 3.44
N MET A 206 9.97 4.88 2.85
CA MET A 206 11.18 4.22 3.36
C MET A 206 11.55 4.74 4.76
N PHE A 207 11.65 6.06 4.93
CA PHE A 207 12.02 6.66 6.21
C PHE A 207 10.92 6.50 7.27
N GLU A 208 9.64 6.56 6.89
CA GLU A 208 8.54 6.29 7.82
C GLU A 208 8.62 4.84 8.34
N SER A 209 8.77 3.88 7.43
CA SER A 209 8.87 2.46 7.80
C SER A 209 10.09 2.18 8.68
N LEU A 210 11.27 2.71 8.31
CA LEU A 210 12.49 2.58 9.12
C LEU A 210 12.31 3.21 10.50
N THR A 211 11.67 4.39 10.59
CA THR A 211 11.40 5.06 11.87
C THR A 211 10.47 4.22 12.76
N LEU A 212 9.42 3.63 12.20
CA LEU A 212 8.49 2.78 12.95
C LEU A 212 9.17 1.51 13.47
N ILE A 213 10.05 0.89 12.68
CA ILE A 213 10.84 -0.26 13.08
C ILE A 213 11.87 0.13 14.15
N GLN A 214 12.61 1.22 13.93
CA GLN A 214 13.63 1.75 14.84
C GLN A 214 13.02 2.03 16.22
N THR A 215 11.85 2.66 16.27
CA THR A 215 11.13 3.04 17.49
C THR A 215 10.31 1.92 18.13
N GLY A 216 10.30 0.72 17.55
CA GLY A 216 9.55 -0.42 18.08
C GLY A 216 8.02 -0.26 17.97
N ARG A 217 7.54 0.67 17.14
CA ARG A 217 6.12 0.84 16.81
C ARG A 217 5.62 -0.19 15.79
N MET A 218 6.55 -0.89 15.13
CA MET A 218 6.31 -2.00 14.22
C MET A 218 7.27 -3.16 14.50
N ASN A 219 6.87 -4.39 14.15
CA ASN A 219 7.74 -5.56 14.14
C ASN A 219 8.94 -5.35 13.20
N ARG A 220 10.07 -6.01 13.49
CA ARG A 220 11.23 -6.02 12.59
C ARG A 220 11.02 -7.03 11.47
N VAL A 221 10.41 -6.56 10.39
CA VAL A 221 10.23 -7.34 9.16
C VAL A 221 11.46 -7.18 8.24
N PRO A 222 11.71 -8.13 7.32
CA PRO A 222 12.67 -7.93 6.24
C PRO A 222 12.48 -6.58 5.55
N PHE A 223 13.55 -5.79 5.51
CA PHE A 223 13.57 -4.48 4.88
C PHE A 223 14.70 -4.42 3.86
N LEU A 224 14.37 -4.43 2.58
CA LEU A 224 15.36 -4.59 1.52
C LEU A 224 15.40 -3.36 0.61
N LEU A 225 16.61 -2.90 0.31
CA LEU A 225 16.88 -1.82 -0.61
C LEU A 225 17.50 -2.37 -1.89
N PHE A 226 16.78 -2.29 -3.01
CA PHE A 226 17.29 -2.72 -4.30
C PHE A 226 18.22 -1.66 -4.90
N GLY A 227 19.39 -2.08 -5.38
CA GLY A 227 20.32 -1.21 -6.08
C GLY A 227 21.18 -0.35 -5.16
N LYS A 228 22.14 -0.96 -4.49
CA LYS A 228 23.01 -0.33 -3.49
C LYS A 228 23.63 0.99 -3.98
N ALA A 229 24.17 0.97 -5.20
CA ALA A 229 24.84 2.13 -5.80
C ALA A 229 23.92 3.36 -5.95
N PHE A 230 22.61 3.16 -6.15
CA PHE A 230 21.65 4.27 -6.19
C PHE A 230 21.52 4.92 -4.81
N TRP A 231 21.32 4.11 -3.77
CA TRP A 231 21.08 4.59 -2.41
C TRP A 231 22.30 5.27 -1.79
N GLU A 232 23.49 4.68 -1.92
CA GLU A 232 24.73 5.27 -1.40
C GLU A 232 25.10 6.58 -2.11
N LYS A 233 24.62 6.78 -3.34
CA LYS A 233 24.81 8.05 -4.06
C LYS A 233 23.95 9.18 -3.51
N ILE A 234 22.77 8.87 -2.96
CA ILE A 234 21.81 9.90 -2.50
C ILE A 234 21.78 10.05 -0.97
N ILE A 235 22.20 9.04 -0.22
CA ILE A 235 22.21 9.03 1.25
C ILE A 235 23.55 8.48 1.73
N ASN A 236 24.21 9.23 2.61
CA ASN A 236 25.37 8.76 3.36
C ASN A 236 24.89 8.28 4.74
N TRP A 237 24.74 6.98 4.90
CA TRP A 237 24.14 6.36 6.08
C TRP A 237 25.07 6.40 7.29
N GLU A 238 26.36 6.19 7.05
CA GLU A 238 27.43 6.27 8.03
C GLU A 238 27.50 7.67 8.61
N ALA A 239 27.38 8.71 7.79
CA ALA A 239 27.35 10.09 8.28
C ALA A 239 26.15 10.36 9.23
N LEU A 240 24.99 9.72 9.02
CA LEU A 240 23.86 9.85 9.95
C LEU A 240 24.18 9.21 11.31
N ALA A 241 24.86 8.06 11.29
CA ALA A 241 25.27 7.34 12.49
C ALA A 241 26.42 8.06 13.22
N ASP A 242 27.46 8.49 12.50
CA ASP A 242 28.61 9.25 13.02
C ASP A 242 28.17 10.59 13.63
N ALA A 243 27.15 11.23 13.03
CA ALA A 243 26.54 12.44 13.58
C ALA A 243 25.68 12.19 14.84
N GLY A 244 25.47 10.94 15.24
CA GLY A 244 24.65 10.57 16.39
C GLY A 244 23.15 10.77 16.18
N THR A 245 22.68 10.96 14.93
CA THR A 245 21.25 11.14 14.63
C THR A 245 20.49 9.82 14.60
N ILE A 246 21.20 8.71 14.36
CA ILE A 246 20.78 7.32 14.52
C ILE A 246 21.91 6.52 15.19
N ALA A 247 21.62 5.33 15.72
CA ALA A 247 22.66 4.44 16.22
C ALA A 247 23.34 3.69 15.05
N HIS A 248 24.62 3.32 15.17
CA HIS A 248 25.27 2.46 14.15
C HIS A 248 24.53 1.15 13.90
N LYS A 249 23.92 0.57 14.95
CA LYS A 249 23.10 -0.64 14.83
C LYS A 249 21.82 -0.43 14.02
N ASP A 250 21.36 0.81 13.83
CA ASP A 250 20.21 1.10 12.97
C ASP A 250 20.53 0.88 11.49
N LEU A 251 21.82 0.84 11.11
CA LEU A 251 22.26 0.43 9.78
C LEU A 251 21.99 -1.06 9.51
N GLU A 252 21.72 -1.87 10.54
CA GLU A 252 21.33 -3.28 10.41
C GLU A 252 19.81 -3.46 10.18
N LEU A 253 19.03 -2.36 10.20
CA LEU A 253 17.58 -2.42 9.98
C LEU A 253 17.20 -2.79 8.55
N PHE A 254 18.13 -2.61 7.59
CA PHE A 254 17.91 -2.91 6.19
C PHE A 254 19.08 -3.69 5.58
N LYS A 255 18.84 -4.34 4.43
CA LYS A 255 19.88 -4.97 3.61
C LYS A 255 19.80 -4.48 2.17
N PHE A 256 20.94 -4.33 1.52
CA PHE A 256 21.00 -4.10 0.08
C PHE A 256 20.93 -5.42 -0.68
N VAL A 257 20.24 -5.40 -1.82
CA VAL A 257 20.10 -6.53 -2.75
C VAL A 257 20.13 -6.02 -4.19
N GLU A 258 20.55 -6.85 -5.13
CA GLU A 258 20.59 -6.48 -6.56
C GLU A 258 19.59 -7.28 -7.40
N THR A 259 19.27 -8.52 -7.01
CA THR A 259 18.32 -9.37 -7.76
C THR A 259 17.14 -9.87 -6.93
N ALA A 260 16.08 -10.30 -7.62
CA ALA A 260 14.92 -10.95 -7.04
C ALA A 260 15.29 -12.17 -6.17
N GLU A 261 16.21 -13.01 -6.61
CA GLU A 261 16.67 -14.21 -5.89
C GLU A 261 17.45 -13.84 -4.63
N GLU A 262 18.32 -12.82 -4.71
CA GLU A 262 19.03 -12.30 -3.54
C GLU A 262 18.04 -11.77 -2.49
N ALA A 263 17.01 -11.06 -2.93
CA ALA A 263 15.96 -10.55 -2.05
C ALA A 263 15.18 -11.67 -1.36
N VAL A 264 14.79 -12.70 -2.12
CA VAL A 264 14.10 -13.88 -1.59
C VAL A 264 14.97 -14.59 -0.54
N LYS A 265 16.25 -14.81 -0.86
CA LYS A 265 17.20 -15.39 0.10
C LYS A 265 17.36 -14.52 1.34
N ALA A 266 17.44 -13.20 1.18
CA ALA A 266 17.57 -12.27 2.30
C ALA A 266 16.33 -12.26 3.22
N ILE A 267 15.13 -12.47 2.66
CA ILE A 267 13.88 -12.66 3.43
C ILE A 267 13.91 -13.98 4.20
N ASP A 268 14.32 -15.07 3.55
CA ASP A 268 14.37 -16.40 4.18
C ASP A 268 15.40 -16.47 5.32
N ASP A 269 16.55 -15.81 5.12
CA ASP A 269 17.62 -15.70 6.12
C ASP A 269 17.36 -14.61 7.18
N TRP A 270 16.20 -13.92 7.13
CA TRP A 270 15.95 -12.80 8.03
C TRP A 270 15.65 -13.28 9.45
N PRO A 271 16.36 -12.78 10.47
CA PRO A 271 16.12 -13.19 11.85
C PRO A 271 14.72 -12.76 12.29
N SER A 272 13.88 -13.72 12.67
CA SER A 272 12.57 -13.41 13.26
C SER A 272 12.78 -12.64 14.57
N ALA A 273 12.28 -11.41 14.62
CA ALA A 273 12.46 -10.55 15.77
C ALA A 273 11.23 -9.66 16.00
N GLY A 274 10.68 -9.72 17.22
CA GLY A 274 9.62 -8.82 17.65
C GLY A 274 10.06 -7.34 17.73
N PRO A 275 9.14 -6.43 18.07
CA PRO A 275 9.44 -5.00 18.18
C PRO A 275 10.57 -4.76 19.20
N ARG A 276 11.37 -3.71 18.98
CA ARG A 276 12.35 -3.28 19.98
C ARG A 276 11.63 -2.83 21.26
N GLN A 277 12.13 -3.28 22.41
CA GLN A 277 11.62 -2.85 23.72
C GLN A 277 12.35 -1.61 24.27
N SER A 278 13.53 -1.28 23.73
CA SER A 278 14.31 -0.09 24.06
C SER A 278 15.01 0.49 22.83
N LEU A 279 15.23 1.80 22.84
CA LEU A 279 16.05 2.51 21.87
C LEU A 279 17.49 2.50 22.38
N GLU A 280 18.43 1.95 21.61
CA GLU A 280 19.85 2.02 21.97
C GLU A 280 20.40 3.42 21.71
N GLY A 281 21.18 3.96 22.66
CA GLY A 281 21.78 5.30 22.55
C GLY A 281 20.88 6.46 23.00
N ARG A 282 19.75 6.18 23.67
CA ARG A 282 18.92 7.17 24.38
C ARG A 282 18.56 6.70 25.78
#